data_AF-B5VRH4-F1
#
_entry.id   AF-B5VRH4-F1
#
_cell.length_a   1.000
_cell.length_b   1.000
_cell.length_c   1.000
_cell.angle_alpha   90.00
_cell.angle_beta   90.00
_cell.angle_gamma   90.00
#
_symmetry.space_group_name_H-M   'P 1'
#
loop_
_entity.id
_entity.type
_entity.pdbx_description
1 polymer ?
#
loop_
_entity_poly.entity_id
_entity_poly.type
_entity_poly.pdbx_seq_one_letter_code
_entity_poly.pdbx_strand_id
1 'polypeptide(L)'
;MALSSNWQALLASESNPTSNGKNKQSNRKIRNVNKVSKTVNVSSTTQYAPRKRKNGSKIMDMVYNMNKEISKHEKDKLEGKVFEFNPNKANTSTTIKEPVKVGISEDTRINSNKSKEIGKYIAMDCEFVGVGPEGKESALARISIVNYFGHVVFDEFVKPREKVVEWRTWVSGIKPEHMKNAITFKEAQKKTADIL
;
A
#
# COMPACT_ATOMS: atom_id res chain seq x y z
N MET A 1 -4.88 5.95 -19.64
CA MET A 1 -3.56 5.66 -19.05
C MET A 1 -2.94 4.55 -19.87
N ALA A 2 -1.89 4.85 -20.64
CA ALA A 2 -1.19 3.85 -21.45
C ALA A 2 -0.07 3.22 -20.60
N LEU A 3 -0.02 1.89 -20.55
CA LEU A 3 1.03 1.13 -19.88
C LEU A 3 2.34 1.24 -20.67
N SER A 4 3.49 1.22 -19.98
CA SER A 4 4.80 1.32 -20.62
C SER A 4 5.08 0.14 -21.56
N SER A 5 5.86 0.38 -22.60
CA SER A 5 6.23 -0.56 -23.66
C SER A 5 6.86 -1.86 -23.12
N ASN A 6 7.60 -1.79 -22.01
CA ASN A 6 8.16 -2.97 -21.36
C ASN A 6 7.10 -3.87 -20.71
N TRP A 7 5.98 -3.31 -20.24
CA TRP A 7 4.90 -4.10 -19.65
C TRP A 7 4.13 -4.90 -20.70
N GLN A 8 3.96 -4.31 -21.89
CA GLN A 8 3.36 -4.98 -23.03
C GLN A 8 4.22 -6.16 -23.52
N ALA A 9 5.54 -6.02 -23.51
CA ALA A 9 6.46 -7.09 -23.88
C ALA A 9 6.37 -8.30 -22.93
N LEU A 10 6.14 -8.05 -21.63
CA LEU A 10 6.03 -9.11 -20.63
C LEU A 10 4.70 -9.88 -20.76
N LEU A 11 3.59 -9.18 -21.02
CA LEU A 11 2.30 -9.81 -21.31
C LEU A 11 2.33 -10.70 -22.57
N ALA A 12 3.05 -10.26 -23.62
CA ALA A 12 3.24 -11.05 -24.84
C ALA A 12 4.05 -12.34 -24.61
N SER A 13 4.92 -12.35 -23.58
CA SER A 13 5.70 -13.53 -23.23
C SER A 13 4.88 -14.60 -22.48
N GLU A 14 3.81 -14.21 -21.78
CA GLU A 14 2.93 -15.14 -21.06
C GLU A 14 1.93 -15.87 -21.98
N SER A 15 1.73 -15.38 -23.21
CA SER A 15 0.72 -15.93 -24.14
C SER A 15 1.17 -17.12 -25.00
N ASN A 16 2.36 -17.71 -24.77
CA ASN A 16 2.83 -18.88 -25.53
C ASN A 16 2.86 -20.16 -24.68
N PRO A 17 1.82 -21.01 -24.72
CA PRO A 17 1.88 -22.34 -24.13
C PRO A 17 2.44 -23.34 -25.15
N THR A 18 3.71 -23.73 -24.99
CA THR A 18 4.22 -24.97 -25.60
C THR A 18 3.75 -26.18 -24.81
N SER A 19 3.07 -27.08 -25.50
CA SER A 19 2.47 -28.34 -25.04
C SER A 19 3.48 -29.36 -24.50
N ASN A 20 3.24 -29.90 -23.29
CA ASN A 20 3.07 -31.35 -23.03
C ASN A 20 3.08 -31.64 -21.52
N GLY A 21 2.03 -32.28 -21.01
CA GLY A 21 2.00 -32.80 -19.63
C GLY A 21 0.61 -33.20 -19.16
N LYS A 22 0.37 -34.52 -19.08
CA LYS A 22 -0.89 -35.16 -18.68
C LYS A 22 -1.28 -34.82 -17.23
N ASN A 23 -2.56 -34.48 -16.95
CA ASN A 23 -3.41 -35.22 -15.97
C ASN A 23 -4.79 -34.60 -15.68
N LYS A 24 -5.78 -35.51 -15.67
CA LYS A 24 -7.02 -35.59 -14.85
C LYS A 24 -7.93 -34.36 -14.72
N GLN A 25 -9.00 -34.38 -15.52
CA GLN A 25 -10.27 -33.70 -15.23
C GLN A 25 -10.86 -34.22 -13.91
N SER A 26 -11.08 -33.32 -12.95
CA SER A 26 -11.99 -33.54 -11.83
C SER A 26 -13.31 -32.82 -12.10
N ASN A 27 -14.38 -33.61 -12.16
CA ASN A 27 -15.75 -33.17 -12.32
C ASN A 27 -16.21 -32.40 -11.08
N ARG A 28 -16.62 -31.13 -11.24
CA ARG A 28 -17.49 -30.46 -10.27
C ARG A 28 -18.74 -29.94 -10.96
N LYS A 29 -19.83 -30.69 -10.76
CA LYS A 29 -21.20 -30.38 -11.18
C LYS A 29 -21.65 -29.04 -10.59
N ILE A 30 -22.01 -28.10 -11.45
CA ILE A 30 -22.76 -26.90 -11.09
C ILE A 30 -24.21 -27.34 -10.83
N ARG A 31 -24.71 -27.14 -9.61
CA ARG A 31 -26.13 -27.32 -9.29
C ARG A 31 -26.85 -25.99 -9.44
N ASN A 32 -27.73 -25.90 -10.44
CA ASN A 32 -28.74 -24.85 -10.55
C ASN A 32 -29.75 -24.99 -9.41
N VAL A 33 -30.02 -23.89 -8.69
CA VAL A 33 -31.15 -23.81 -7.76
C VAL A 33 -32.19 -22.88 -8.37
N ASN A 34 -33.35 -23.47 -8.64
CA ASN A 34 -34.51 -22.81 -9.23
C ASN A 34 -35.13 -21.77 -8.27
N LYS A 35 -35.52 -20.65 -8.86
CA LYS A 35 -36.30 -19.56 -8.29
C LYS A 35 -37.73 -20.07 -8.02
N VAL A 36 -38.16 -20.13 -6.77
CA VAL A 36 -39.57 -20.40 -6.41
C VAL A 36 -40.16 -19.15 -5.78
N SER A 37 -41.04 -18.51 -6.53
CA SER A 37 -42.00 -17.53 -6.07
C SER A 37 -43.13 -18.24 -5.33
N LYS A 38 -43.43 -17.84 -4.09
CA LYS A 38 -44.71 -18.14 -3.45
C LYS A 38 -45.25 -16.89 -2.74
N THR A 39 -46.29 -16.35 -3.36
CA THR A 39 -47.28 -15.43 -2.79
C THR A 39 -48.14 -16.18 -1.77
N VAL A 40 -48.30 -15.65 -0.56
CA VAL A 40 -49.45 -15.98 0.32
C VAL A 40 -49.82 -14.73 1.12
N ASN A 41 -51.03 -14.22 0.87
CA ASN A 41 -51.74 -13.29 1.75
C ASN A 41 -52.58 -14.13 2.73
N VAL A 42 -52.40 -13.97 4.04
CA VAL A 42 -53.44 -14.27 5.04
C VAL A 42 -53.31 -13.30 6.20
N SER A 43 -54.36 -12.53 6.39
CA SER A 43 -54.67 -11.68 7.54
C SER A 43 -55.09 -12.50 8.76
N SER A 44 -54.50 -12.25 9.94
CA SER A 44 -55.20 -12.30 11.24
C SER A 44 -54.31 -11.77 12.36
N THR A 45 -54.96 -11.03 13.26
CA THR A 45 -54.42 -10.26 14.37
C THR A 45 -53.81 -11.14 15.45
N THR A 46 -52.56 -10.88 15.83
CA THR A 46 -52.01 -11.26 17.14
C THR A 46 -51.15 -10.10 17.62
N GLN A 47 -51.49 -9.53 18.77
CA GLN A 47 -50.74 -8.44 19.40
C GLN A 47 -49.35 -8.96 19.82
N TYR A 48 -48.31 -8.57 19.07
CA TYR A 48 -46.93 -8.87 19.40
C TYR A 48 -46.32 -7.71 20.19
N ALA A 49 -45.93 -7.98 21.44
CA ALA A 49 -45.03 -7.12 22.21
C ALA A 49 -43.75 -6.81 21.41
N PRO A 50 -43.13 -5.62 21.56
CA PRO A 50 -41.96 -5.26 20.79
C PRO A 50 -40.81 -6.24 21.10
N ARG A 51 -40.42 -7.03 20.10
CA ARG A 51 -39.22 -7.87 20.18
C ARG A 51 -38.01 -6.98 20.44
N LYS A 52 -37.34 -7.19 21.59
CA LYS A 52 -36.01 -6.62 21.87
C LYS A 52 -35.11 -6.89 20.67
N ARG A 53 -34.57 -5.81 20.07
CA ARG A 53 -33.71 -5.86 18.90
C ARG A 53 -32.50 -6.74 19.22
N LYS A 54 -32.28 -7.80 18.44
CA LYS A 54 -31.01 -8.53 18.46
C LYS A 54 -29.92 -7.52 18.08
N ASN A 55 -28.84 -7.50 18.86
CA ASN A 55 -27.67 -6.66 18.60
C ASN A 55 -27.30 -6.78 17.12
N GLY A 56 -27.29 -5.65 16.41
CA GLY A 56 -26.88 -5.59 15.02
C GLY A 56 -25.51 -6.25 14.86
N SER A 57 -25.28 -6.92 13.74
CA SER A 57 -23.92 -7.34 13.44
C SER A 57 -23.04 -6.09 13.40
N LYS A 58 -21.80 -6.17 13.89
CA LYS A 58 -20.82 -5.06 13.82
C LYS A 58 -20.70 -4.49 12.39
N ILE A 59 -20.93 -5.35 11.40
CA ILE A 59 -21.01 -4.99 9.97
C ILE A 59 -22.22 -4.09 9.67
N MET A 60 -23.41 -4.39 10.19
CA MET A 60 -24.58 -3.52 10.00
C MET A 60 -24.41 -2.17 10.68
N ASP A 61 -23.76 -2.11 11.85
CA ASP A 61 -23.47 -0.83 12.52
C ASP A 61 -22.45 0.01 11.72
N MET A 62 -21.44 -0.64 11.13
CA MET A 62 -20.47 0.02 10.25
C MET A 62 -21.14 0.53 8.97
N VAL A 63 -21.95 -0.30 8.29
CA VAL A 63 -22.67 0.09 7.07
C VAL A 63 -23.67 1.23 7.36
N TYR A 64 -24.36 1.17 8.50
CA TYR A 64 -25.27 2.24 8.92
C TYR A 64 -24.53 3.56 9.17
N ASN A 65 -23.40 3.51 9.88
CA ASN A 65 -22.60 4.71 10.16
C ASN A 65 -22.00 5.30 8.88
N MET A 66 -21.49 4.46 7.98
CA MET A 66 -20.90 4.91 6.71
C MET A 66 -21.95 5.58 5.82
N ASN A 67 -23.14 4.97 5.68
CA ASN A 67 -24.23 5.56 4.92
C ASN A 67 -24.74 6.86 5.56
N LYS A 68 -24.76 6.95 6.88
CA LYS A 68 -25.16 8.15 7.62
C LYS A 68 -24.18 9.31 7.40
N GLU A 69 -22.89 9.05 7.37
CA GLU A 69 -21.86 10.06 7.10
C GLU A 69 -21.91 10.54 5.64
N ILE A 70 -22.11 9.63 4.68
CA ILE A 70 -22.28 9.96 3.26
C ILE A 70 -23.48 10.89 3.07
N SER A 71 -24.65 10.53 3.62
CA SER A 71 -25.85 11.38 3.50
C SER A 71 -25.69 12.74 4.20
N LYS A 72 -24.90 12.81 5.27
CA LYS A 72 -24.60 14.08 5.94
C LYS A 72 -23.72 14.96 5.06
N HIS A 73 -22.68 14.40 4.47
CA HIS A 73 -21.76 15.13 3.59
C HIS A 73 -22.42 15.57 2.28
N GLU A 74 -23.34 14.77 1.72
CA GLU A 74 -24.16 15.16 0.57
C GLU A 74 -25.07 16.35 0.91
N LYS A 75 -25.68 16.37 2.10
CA LYS A 75 -26.47 17.51 2.58
C LYS A 75 -25.62 18.74 2.84
N ASP A 76 -24.46 18.59 3.48
CA ASP A 76 -23.54 19.70 3.75
C ASP A 76 -23.01 20.32 2.44
N LYS A 77 -22.78 19.51 1.39
CA LYS A 77 -22.47 19.99 0.03
C LYS A 77 -23.62 20.75 -0.62
N LEU A 78 -24.85 20.24 -0.50
CA LEU A 78 -26.06 20.89 -1.03
C LEU A 78 -26.37 22.21 -0.30
N GLU A 79 -26.08 22.28 1.00
CA GLU A 79 -26.23 23.48 1.83
C GLU A 79 -25.04 24.46 1.70
N GLY A 80 -24.04 24.15 0.86
CA GLY A 80 -22.88 25.02 0.63
C GLY A 80 -21.99 25.23 1.85
N LYS A 81 -22.06 24.35 2.86
CA LYS A 81 -21.21 24.44 4.05
C LYS A 81 -19.77 24.08 3.67
N VAL A 82 -18.91 25.09 3.63
CA VAL A 82 -17.46 24.90 3.49
C VAL A 82 -16.95 24.21 4.75
N PHE A 83 -16.14 23.16 4.58
CA PHE A 83 -15.47 22.49 5.68
C PHE A 83 -14.53 23.48 6.38
N GLU A 84 -14.94 23.96 7.55
CA GLU A 84 -14.20 24.93 8.33
C GLU A 84 -13.44 24.21 9.45
N PHE A 85 -12.12 24.14 9.31
CA PHE A 85 -11.26 23.63 10.37
C PHE A 85 -11.26 24.64 11.51
N ASN A 86 -11.89 24.30 12.64
CA ASN A 86 -11.92 25.15 13.83
C ASN A 86 -10.84 24.68 14.83
N PRO A 87 -9.66 25.32 14.86
CA PRO A 87 -8.55 24.92 15.73
C PRO A 87 -8.84 25.16 17.22
N ASN A 88 -9.86 25.95 17.58
CA ASN A 88 -10.13 26.33 18.97
C ASN A 88 -10.94 25.29 19.76
N LYS A 89 -11.33 24.17 19.13
CA LYS A 89 -11.94 23.02 19.82
C LYS A 89 -10.91 22.02 20.37
N ALA A 90 -9.63 22.34 20.24
CA ALA A 90 -8.51 21.57 20.76
C ALA A 90 -7.82 22.31 21.93
N ASN A 91 -8.52 22.50 23.04
CA ASN A 91 -7.93 23.06 24.26
C ASN A 91 -8.23 22.17 25.48
N THR A 92 -7.37 21.19 25.71
CA THR A 92 -6.93 20.83 27.07
C THR A 92 -5.42 20.63 27.04
N SER A 93 -4.74 21.74 27.30
CA SER A 93 -3.38 21.96 27.80
C SER A 93 -2.51 20.72 28.05
N THR A 94 -1.50 20.49 27.22
CA THR A 94 -0.21 19.96 27.68
C THR A 94 0.89 20.49 26.76
N THR A 95 1.82 21.23 27.35
CA THR A 95 3.04 21.79 26.77
C THR A 95 3.71 20.84 25.78
N ILE A 96 3.78 21.21 24.50
CA ILE A 96 4.49 20.45 23.47
C ILE A 96 5.99 20.70 23.62
N LYS A 97 6.66 19.84 24.39
CA LYS A 97 8.08 19.51 24.21
C LYS A 97 8.13 18.11 23.60
N GLU A 98 7.97 18.01 22.27
CA GLU A 98 8.46 16.93 21.37
C GLU A 98 7.73 16.95 20.01
N PRO A 99 8.38 16.51 18.91
CA PRO A 99 7.78 16.55 17.57
C PRO A 99 6.59 15.59 17.44
N VAL A 100 5.54 16.12 16.82
CA VAL A 100 4.24 15.48 16.57
C VAL A 100 4.40 14.21 15.74
N LYS A 101 4.06 13.06 16.34
CA LYS A 101 3.88 11.80 15.60
C LYS A 101 2.60 11.91 14.77
N VAL A 102 2.76 11.94 13.44
CA VAL A 102 1.66 11.82 12.48
C VAL A 102 1.09 10.40 12.63
N GLY A 103 -0.15 10.31 13.10
CA GLY A 103 -0.82 9.06 13.42
C GLY A 103 -1.14 8.24 12.18
N ILE A 104 -0.39 7.16 11.97
CA ILE A 104 -0.87 5.98 11.25
C ILE A 104 -1.70 5.20 12.27
N SER A 105 -2.96 4.92 11.94
CA SER A 105 -3.91 4.17 12.77
C SER A 105 -3.32 2.82 13.21
N GLU A 106 -3.15 2.69 14.52
CA GLU A 106 -2.41 1.62 15.19
C GLU A 106 -3.28 0.38 15.48
N ASP A 107 -4.03 -0.09 14.48
CA ASP A 107 -5.03 -1.16 14.67
C ASP A 107 -4.51 -2.58 14.43
N THR A 108 -3.20 -2.78 14.26
CA THR A 108 -2.61 -4.12 14.42
C THR A 108 -1.27 -4.04 15.13
N ARG A 109 -1.28 -4.02 16.48
CA ARG A 109 -0.09 -4.27 17.29
C ARG A 109 0.35 -5.73 17.16
N ILE A 110 0.88 -6.08 15.99
CA ILE A 110 1.82 -7.19 15.86
C ILE A 110 3.01 -6.79 16.73
N ASN A 111 3.42 -7.64 17.69
CA ASN A 111 4.54 -7.42 18.62
C ASN A 111 5.56 -6.43 18.04
N SER A 112 5.63 -5.23 18.62
CA SER A 112 6.31 -4.06 18.05
C SER A 112 7.76 -4.34 17.66
N ASN A 113 8.41 -5.28 18.34
CA ASN A 113 9.77 -5.71 18.03
C ASN A 113 9.86 -6.60 16.78
N LYS A 114 8.91 -7.53 16.59
CA LYS A 114 8.89 -8.42 15.43
C LYS A 114 8.66 -7.66 14.13
N SER A 115 7.90 -6.56 14.20
CA SER A 115 7.66 -5.70 13.03
C SER A 115 8.94 -5.00 12.52
N LYS A 116 9.98 -4.88 13.35
CA LYS A 116 11.27 -4.28 12.98
C LYS A 116 12.30 -5.28 12.49
N GLU A 117 12.03 -6.58 12.63
CA GLU A 117 12.89 -7.62 12.06
C GLU A 117 12.83 -7.55 10.52
N ILE A 118 13.93 -7.89 9.85
CA ILE A 118 14.00 -7.94 8.37
C ILE A 118 12.92 -8.87 7.82
N GLY A 119 12.70 -10.00 8.50
CA GLY A 119 11.70 -10.99 8.12
C GLY A 119 12.09 -11.77 6.87
N LYS A 120 11.12 -12.49 6.30
CA LYS A 120 11.32 -13.35 5.11
C LYS A 120 11.22 -12.59 3.79
N TYR A 121 10.54 -11.45 3.78
CA TYR A 121 10.25 -10.69 2.58
C TYR A 121 10.75 -9.26 2.75
N ILE A 122 11.46 -8.78 1.74
CA ILE A 122 11.96 -7.42 1.63
C ILE A 122 11.58 -6.85 0.27
N ALA A 123 11.51 -5.53 0.19
CA ALA A 123 11.48 -4.81 -1.08
C ALA A 123 12.76 -3.98 -1.20
N MET A 124 13.27 -3.84 -2.41
CA MET A 124 14.48 -3.11 -2.74
C MET A 124 14.20 -2.19 -3.92
N ASP A 125 14.69 -0.96 -3.81
CA ASP A 125 14.71 -0.02 -4.92
C ASP A 125 16.08 0.67 -5.01
N CYS A 126 16.44 1.07 -6.22
CA CYS A 126 17.77 1.58 -6.54
C CYS A 126 17.67 2.80 -7.45
N GLU A 127 18.44 3.84 -7.10
CA GLU A 127 18.59 5.02 -7.95
C GLU A 127 19.93 5.00 -8.66
N PHE A 128 19.91 5.47 -9.92
CA PHE A 128 21.07 5.40 -10.80
C PHE A 128 21.43 6.76 -11.39
N VAL A 129 22.72 6.94 -11.64
CA VAL A 129 23.32 8.10 -12.31
C VAL A 129 24.05 7.66 -13.58
N GLY A 130 24.24 8.58 -14.52
CA GLY A 130 24.96 8.39 -15.77
C GLY A 130 26.48 8.48 -15.60
N VAL A 131 27.19 7.45 -16.05
CA VAL A 131 28.66 7.36 -16.12
C VAL A 131 29.12 6.99 -17.54
N GLY A 132 30.44 6.96 -17.75
CA GLY A 132 31.03 6.64 -19.05
C GLY A 132 30.86 7.75 -20.10
N PRO A 133 31.26 7.47 -21.37
CA PRO A 133 31.10 8.41 -22.47
C PRO A 133 29.64 8.86 -22.62
N GLU A 134 29.42 10.17 -22.63
CA GLU A 134 28.09 10.79 -22.74
C GLU A 134 27.08 10.38 -21.64
N GLY A 135 27.52 9.76 -20.53
CA GLY A 135 26.61 9.39 -19.43
C GLY A 135 25.60 8.28 -19.77
N LYS A 136 25.87 7.51 -20.83
CA LYS A 136 24.97 6.45 -21.33
C LYS A 136 24.90 5.25 -20.40
N GLU A 137 25.97 4.96 -19.67
CA GLU A 137 26.01 3.84 -18.74
C GLU A 137 25.38 4.24 -17.40
N SER A 138 24.68 3.31 -16.76
CA SER A 138 24.01 3.59 -15.49
C SER A 138 24.80 2.97 -14.33
N ALA A 139 25.13 3.78 -13.33
CA ALA A 139 25.81 3.35 -12.11
C ALA A 139 24.94 3.61 -10.88
N LEU A 140 24.97 2.68 -9.92
CA LEU A 140 24.21 2.76 -8.68
C LEU A 140 24.66 3.97 -7.85
N ALA A 141 23.69 4.76 -7.39
CA ALA A 141 23.91 5.96 -6.58
C ALA A 141 23.16 5.97 -5.25
N ARG A 142 22.08 5.19 -5.12
CA ARG A 142 21.38 4.95 -3.85
C ARG A 142 20.72 3.58 -3.88
N ILE A 143 20.67 2.93 -2.73
CA ILE A 143 19.91 1.71 -2.52
C ILE A 143 19.04 1.88 -1.28
N SER A 144 17.79 1.47 -1.38
CA SER A 144 16.84 1.47 -0.26
C SER A 144 16.18 0.09 -0.15
N ILE A 145 16.20 -0.47 1.04
CA ILE A 145 15.62 -1.78 1.37
C ILE A 145 14.66 -1.60 2.54
N VAL A 146 13.45 -2.13 2.39
CA VAL A 146 12.42 -2.13 3.42
C VAL A 146 11.96 -3.54 3.71
N ASN A 147 11.52 -3.79 4.95
CA ASN A 147 10.91 -5.06 5.32
C ASN A 147 9.42 -5.11 4.92
N TYR A 148 8.77 -6.26 5.13
CA TYR A 148 7.35 -6.45 4.86
C TYR A 148 6.42 -5.42 5.53
N PHE A 149 6.81 -4.89 6.69
CA PHE A 149 6.04 -3.90 7.43
C PHE A 149 6.30 -2.45 6.98
N GLY A 150 7.16 -2.26 5.98
CA GLY A 150 7.54 -0.94 5.46
C GLY A 150 8.59 -0.22 6.29
N HIS A 151 9.21 -0.89 7.26
CA HIS A 151 10.35 -0.32 7.99
C HIS A 151 11.61 -0.34 7.12
N VAL A 152 12.33 0.77 7.09
CA VAL A 152 13.61 0.89 6.40
C VAL A 152 14.65 0.04 7.13
N VAL A 153 15.19 -0.94 6.40
CA VAL A 153 16.26 -1.83 6.87
C VAL A 153 17.62 -1.25 6.50
N PHE A 154 17.73 -0.71 5.29
CA PHE A 154 18.96 -0.17 4.74
C PHE A 154 18.64 0.95 3.75
N ASP A 155 19.20 2.13 3.92
CA ASP A 155 19.05 3.24 2.97
C ASP A 155 20.34 4.05 2.96
N GLU A 156 21.10 3.93 1.87
CA GLU A 156 22.43 4.53 1.78
C GLU A 156 22.69 5.07 0.37
N PHE A 157 23.41 6.20 0.31
CA PHE A 157 23.99 6.68 -0.93
C PHE A 157 25.24 5.87 -1.25
N VAL A 158 25.38 5.47 -2.52
CA VAL A 158 26.49 4.66 -3.00
C VAL A 158 27.34 5.50 -3.94
N LYS A 159 28.65 5.50 -3.72
CA LYS A 159 29.59 6.18 -4.60
C LYS A 159 29.83 5.34 -5.87
N PRO A 160 29.50 5.85 -7.07
CA PRO A 160 29.82 5.18 -8.32
C PRO A 160 31.32 4.96 -8.47
N ARG A 161 31.71 3.85 -9.11
CA ARG A 161 33.12 3.51 -9.34
C ARG A 161 33.78 4.46 -10.34
N GLU A 162 32.99 4.98 -11.27
CA GLU A 162 33.40 5.90 -12.31
C GLU A 162 32.92 7.32 -12.03
N LYS A 163 33.51 8.29 -12.74
CA LYS A 163 33.08 9.69 -12.61
C LYS A 163 31.67 9.84 -13.16
N VAL A 164 30.80 10.41 -12.33
CA VAL A 164 29.43 10.78 -12.75
C VAL A 164 29.50 11.90 -13.77
N VAL A 165 28.91 11.67 -14.94
CA VAL A 165 28.78 12.64 -16.02
C VAL A 165 27.41 13.29 -15.96
N GLU A 166 26.36 12.51 -15.69
CA GLU A 166 24.99 13.00 -15.62
C GLU A 166 24.26 12.47 -14.38
N TRP A 167 23.77 13.37 -13.53
CA TRP A 167 23.13 12.97 -12.26
C TRP A 167 21.71 12.47 -12.40
N ARG A 168 21.04 12.80 -13.52
CA ARG A 168 19.62 12.46 -13.77
C ARG A 168 18.71 12.87 -12.60
N THR A 169 19.05 13.99 -11.92
CA THR A 169 18.42 14.41 -10.66
C THR A 169 16.91 14.56 -10.75
N TRP A 170 16.38 14.88 -11.93
CA TRP A 170 14.94 15.02 -12.17
C TRP A 170 14.16 13.71 -12.00
N VAL A 171 14.81 12.55 -12.16
CA VAL A 171 14.25 11.24 -11.80
C VAL A 171 14.80 10.72 -10.49
N SER A 172 16.12 10.77 -10.33
CA SER A 172 16.81 10.03 -9.26
C SER A 172 16.85 10.78 -7.92
N GLY A 173 16.62 12.10 -7.94
CA GLY A 173 16.83 12.98 -6.79
C GLY A 173 18.28 13.07 -6.32
N ILE A 174 19.25 12.41 -6.98
CA ILE A 174 20.65 12.40 -6.56
C ILE A 174 21.34 13.70 -6.93
N LYS A 175 22.10 14.26 -5.98
CA LYS A 175 22.94 15.45 -6.15
C LYS A 175 24.40 15.12 -5.81
N PRO A 176 25.38 15.89 -6.35
CA PRO A 176 26.79 15.72 -6.00
C PRO A 176 27.08 15.75 -4.49
N GLU A 177 26.30 16.54 -3.73
CA GLU A 177 26.42 16.69 -2.29
C GLU A 177 26.20 15.38 -1.53
N HIS A 178 25.33 14.50 -2.04
CA HIS A 178 25.06 13.19 -1.44
C HIS A 178 26.29 12.28 -1.47
N MET A 179 27.23 12.50 -2.41
CA MET A 179 28.44 11.68 -2.51
C MET A 179 29.48 11.95 -1.43
N LYS A 180 29.34 13.03 -0.65
CA LYS A 180 30.30 13.38 0.42
C LYS A 180 30.33 12.31 1.51
N ASN A 181 29.17 11.76 1.85
CA ASN A 181 28.99 10.75 2.89
C ASN A 181 28.61 9.37 2.33
N ALA A 182 28.70 9.18 1.01
CA ALA A 182 28.28 7.95 0.35
C ALA A 182 29.26 6.80 0.63
N ILE A 183 28.72 5.61 0.87
CA ILE A 183 29.50 4.39 1.04
C ILE A 183 30.05 3.89 -0.29
N THR A 184 31.09 3.05 -0.24
CA THR A 184 31.64 2.47 -1.48
C THR A 184 30.71 1.41 -2.06
N PHE A 185 30.76 1.22 -3.39
CA PHE A 185 29.98 0.16 -4.05
C PHE A 185 30.21 -1.24 -3.46
N LYS A 186 31.46 -1.56 -3.11
CA LYS A 186 31.81 -2.86 -2.48
C LYS A 186 31.16 -3.02 -1.11
N GLU A 187 31.16 -1.95 -0.31
CA GLU A 187 30.53 -1.96 1.00
C GLU A 187 29.00 -2.09 0.89
N ALA A 188 28.39 -1.40 -0.06
CA ALA A 188 26.96 -1.52 -0.34
C ALA A 188 26.59 -2.95 -0.74
N GLN A 189 27.36 -3.57 -1.63
CA GLN A 189 27.17 -4.98 -2.01
C GLN A 189 27.29 -5.92 -0.83
N LYS A 190 28.32 -5.75 0.01
CA LYS A 190 28.51 -6.58 1.20
C LYS A 190 27.32 -6.47 2.17
N LYS A 191 26.95 -5.24 2.57
CA LYS A 191 25.82 -5.01 3.48
C LYS A 191 24.50 -5.54 2.92
N THR A 192 24.29 -5.39 1.61
CA THR A 192 23.09 -5.90 0.95
C THR A 192 23.07 -7.42 0.91
N ALA A 193 24.21 -8.07 0.64
CA ALA A 193 24.33 -9.52 0.66
C ALA A 193 24.12 -10.11 2.05
N ASP A 194 24.51 -9.40 3.12
CA ASP A 194 24.26 -9.82 4.50
C ASP A 194 22.75 -9.78 4.87
N ILE A 195 21.95 -9.01 4.12
CA ILE A 195 20.48 -8.87 4.32
C ILE A 195 19.68 -9.92 3.50
N LEU A 196 20.24 -10.40 2.38
CA LEU A 196 19.60 -11.31 1.41
C LEU A 196 19.85 -12.79 1.72
#